data_AF-A0AAW6BZ74-F1
#
_entry.id   AF-A0AAW6BZ74-F1
#
_cell.length_a   1.000
_cell.length_b   1.000
_cell.length_c   1.000
_cell.angle_alpha   90.00
_cell.angle_beta   90.00
_cell.angle_gamma   90.00
#
_symmetry.space_group_name_H-M   'P 1'
#
loop_
_entity.id
_entity.type
_entity.pdbx_description
1 polymer ?
#
loop_
_entity_poly.entity_id
_entity_poly.type
_entity_poly.pdbx_seq_one_letter_code
_entity_poly.pdbx_strand_id
1 'polypeptide(L)'
;MGGAIDKQTMLGLIIDAKRTDSETGSFAEWLAEYLAEHMPTLTPPNEWRGVEEGLPEIYLDEEGNNIPFLVCGPDSKYPFRALFIGNSWFNGWDPVEVTHWMPLPAPPNRRPSEVAP
;
A
#
# COMPACT_ATOMS: atom_id res chain seq x y z
N MET A 1 6.48 4.34 7.42
CA MET A 1 7.07 4.19 8.78
C MET A 1 6.13 3.29 9.56
N GLY A 2 6.56 2.07 9.89
CA GLY A 2 5.90 1.29 10.93
C GLY A 2 6.00 2.09 12.21
N GLY A 3 4.91 2.73 12.61
CA GLY A 3 4.86 3.47 13.87
C GLY A 3 5.02 2.45 14.99
N ALA A 4 6.11 2.56 15.75
CA ALA A 4 6.24 1.78 16.96
C ALA A 4 5.05 2.13 17.87
N ILE A 5 4.21 1.13 18.17
CA ILE A 5 3.12 1.29 19.12
C ILE A 5 3.76 1.70 20.44
N ASP A 6 3.37 2.86 20.99
CA ASP A 6 3.93 3.29 22.24
C ASP A 6 3.49 2.33 23.37
N LYS A 7 4.35 2.21 24.39
CA LYS A 7 4.16 1.26 25.48
C LYS A 7 2.81 1.44 26.21
N GLN A 8 2.31 2.67 26.28
CA GLN A 8 1.07 2.98 26.98
C GLN A 8 -0.14 2.52 26.18
N THR A 9 -0.13 2.72 24.87
CA THR A 9 -1.14 2.17 23.95
C THR A 9 -1.13 0.64 23.98
N MET A 10 0.05 0.01 23.96
CA MET A 10 0.16 -1.44 24.04
C MET A 10 -0.42 -2.01 25.35
N LEU A 11 -0.22 -1.33 26.48
CA LEU A 11 -0.80 -1.71 27.76
C LEU A 11 -2.32 -1.53 27.80
N GLY A 12 -2.85 -0.48 27.17
CA GLY A 12 -4.30 -0.25 27.03
C GLY A 12 -4.99 -1.38 26.28
N LEU A 13 -4.45 -1.76 25.11
CA LEU A 13 -4.97 -2.85 24.28
C LEU A 13 -4.99 -4.21 25.04
N ILE A 14 -3.94 -4.49 25.83
CA ILE A 14 -3.88 -5.71 26.66
C ILE A 14 -4.98 -5.70 27.73
N ILE A 15 -5.21 -4.55 28.37
CA ILE A 15 -6.21 -4.41 29.44
C ILE A 15 -7.62 -4.53 28.87
N ASP A 16 -7.90 -3.87 27.74
CA ASP A 16 -9.22 -3.91 27.10
C ASP A 16 -9.56 -5.31 26.60
N ALA A 17 -8.61 -6.00 25.96
CA ALA A 17 -8.83 -7.35 25.50
C ALA A 17 -8.99 -8.36 26.66
N LYS A 18 -8.32 -8.12 27.79
CA LYS A 18 -8.55 -8.90 29.02
C LYS A 18 -9.90 -8.59 29.69
N ARG A 19 -10.49 -7.42 29.45
CA ARG A 19 -11.81 -7.04 29.95
C ARG A 19 -12.96 -7.61 29.12
N THR A 20 -12.75 -7.83 27.83
CA THR A 20 -13.72 -8.46 26.91
C THR A 20 -13.67 -9.99 26.94
N ASP A 21 -12.84 -10.59 27.80
CA ASP A 21 -12.51 -12.02 27.84
C ASP A 21 -13.60 -12.85 28.55
N SER A 22 -14.80 -12.94 27.95
CA SER A 22 -15.72 -14.06 28.21
C SER A 22 -16.48 -14.62 27.01
N GLU A 23 -16.55 -13.94 25.85
CA GLU A 23 -17.33 -14.46 24.71
C GLU A 23 -16.67 -14.34 23.32
N THR A 24 -15.47 -13.75 23.19
CA THR A 24 -14.89 -13.44 21.86
C THR A 24 -13.41 -13.81 21.78
N GLY A 25 -13.11 -15.11 21.72
CA GLY A 25 -11.78 -15.62 21.38
C GLY A 25 -10.66 -15.25 22.36
N SER A 26 -9.47 -15.80 22.14
CA SER A 26 -8.30 -15.47 22.96
C SER A 26 -7.74 -14.09 22.60
N PHE A 27 -7.15 -13.37 23.57
CA PHE A 27 -6.41 -12.11 23.31
C PHE A 27 -5.48 -12.17 22.10
N ALA A 28 -4.86 -13.32 21.84
CA ALA A 28 -3.97 -13.52 20.70
C ALA A 28 -4.71 -13.43 19.35
N GLU A 29 -5.94 -13.92 19.26
CA GLU A 29 -6.77 -13.84 18.05
C GLU A 29 -7.21 -12.39 17.81
N TRP A 30 -7.74 -11.72 18.83
CA TRP A 30 -8.11 -10.31 18.73
C TRP A 30 -6.92 -9.42 18.36
N LEU A 31 -5.75 -9.64 18.98
CA LEU A 31 -4.55 -8.87 18.66
C LEU A 31 -4.04 -9.18 17.26
N ALA A 32 -4.15 -10.43 16.79
CA ALA A 32 -3.77 -10.79 15.42
C ALA A 32 -4.67 -10.09 14.40
N GLU A 33 -5.99 -10.06 14.61
CA GLU A 33 -6.94 -9.33 13.77
C GLU A 33 -6.67 -7.82 13.79
N TYR A 34 -6.51 -7.24 14.98
CA TYR A 34 -6.21 -5.82 15.16
C TYR A 34 -4.91 -5.42 14.45
N LEU A 35 -3.84 -6.21 14.59
CA LEU A 35 -2.57 -5.93 13.92
C LEU A 35 -2.67 -6.15 12.41
N ALA A 36 -3.45 -7.13 11.93
CA ALA A 36 -3.68 -7.31 10.50
C ALA A 36 -4.46 -6.14 9.88
N GLU A 37 -5.42 -5.56 10.62
CA GLU A 37 -6.22 -4.43 10.17
C GLU A 37 -5.47 -3.08 10.28
N HIS A 38 -4.63 -2.91 11.31
CA HIS A 38 -4.05 -1.61 11.65
C HIS A 38 -2.54 -1.48 11.45
N MET A 39 -1.79 -2.57 11.24
CA MET A 39 -0.39 -2.44 10.84
C MET A 39 -0.27 -2.26 9.34
N PRO A 40 0.59 -1.34 8.87
CA PRO A 40 1.03 -1.36 7.47
C PRO A 40 1.62 -2.75 7.19
N THR A 41 1.21 -3.38 6.09
CA THR A 41 1.80 -4.64 5.65
C THR A 41 3.32 -4.51 5.66
N LEU A 42 4.01 -5.44 6.32
CA LEU A 42 5.48 -5.48 6.37
C LEU A 42 6.10 -5.66 4.98
N THR A 43 5.32 -6.15 4.03
CA THR A 43 5.63 -6.06 2.60
C THR A 43 5.31 -4.63 2.14
N PRO A 44 6.31 -3.86 1.65
CA PRO A 44 6.00 -2.63 0.96
C PRO A 44 5.02 -2.98 -0.18
N PRO A 45 3.88 -2.30 -0.33
CA PRO A 45 2.96 -2.54 -1.45
C PRO A 45 3.54 -2.12 -2.82
N ASN A 46 4.86 -2.00 -2.89
CA ASN A 46 5.63 -1.18 -3.80
C ASN A 46 6.94 -1.89 -4.19
N GLU A 47 6.87 -3.21 -4.36
CA GLU A 47 7.98 -3.99 -4.89
C GLU A 47 8.02 -3.90 -6.42
N TRP A 48 9.22 -3.75 -6.98
CA TRP A 48 9.42 -3.80 -8.42
C TRP A 48 9.19 -5.22 -8.92
N ARG A 49 8.33 -5.37 -9.92
CA ARG A 49 8.08 -6.64 -10.61
C ARG A 49 8.52 -6.53 -12.07
N GLY A 50 9.23 -7.54 -12.56
CA GLY A 50 9.52 -7.68 -13.98
C GLY A 50 8.26 -8.04 -14.78
N VAL A 51 8.12 -7.54 -16.01
CA VAL A 51 6.97 -7.89 -16.86
C VAL A 51 6.90 -9.39 -17.17
N GLU A 52 8.05 -10.06 -17.17
CA GLU A 52 8.21 -11.51 -17.33
C GLU A 52 7.72 -12.32 -16.12
N GLU A 53 7.73 -11.73 -14.92
CA GLU A 53 7.19 -12.35 -13.71
C GLU A 53 5.66 -12.23 -13.65
N GLY A 54 5.09 -11.29 -14.43
CA GLY A 54 3.66 -11.13 -14.62
C GLY A 54 3.25 -9.68 -14.87
N LEU A 55 2.07 -9.52 -15.45
CA LEU A 55 1.43 -8.21 -15.66
C LEU A 55 0.55 -7.84 -14.44
N PRO A 56 0.34 -6.54 -14.18
CA PRO A 56 -0.57 -6.14 -13.12
C PRO A 56 -2.01 -6.54 -13.48
N GLU A 57 -2.81 -6.82 -12.46
CA GLU A 57 -4.25 -6.78 -12.61
C GLU A 57 -4.69 -5.33 -12.87
N ILE A 58 -5.75 -5.11 -13.64
CA ILE A 58 -6.22 -3.75 -13.93
C ILE A 58 -6.64 -3.10 -12.60
N TYR A 59 -5.90 -2.07 -12.19
CA TYR A 59 -6.19 -1.30 -10.99
C TYR A 59 -7.04 -0.10 -11.34
N LEU A 60 -8.30 -0.13 -10.93
CA LEU A 60 -9.23 0.99 -11.02
C LEU A 60 -9.39 1.66 -9.67
N ASP A 61 -9.65 2.97 -9.66
CA ASP A 61 -10.07 3.69 -8.45
C ASP A 61 -11.58 3.47 -8.17
N GLU A 62 -12.08 4.06 -7.09
CA GLU A 62 -13.49 3.97 -6.68
C GLU A 62 -14.47 4.50 -7.75
N GLU A 63 -13.99 5.35 -8.66
CA GLU A 63 -14.76 5.93 -9.75
C GLU A 63 -14.64 5.11 -11.06
N GLY A 64 -13.85 4.04 -11.06
CA GLY A 64 -13.60 3.18 -12.22
C GLY A 64 -12.53 3.71 -13.17
N ASN A 65 -11.74 4.73 -12.79
CA ASN A 65 -10.65 5.23 -13.60
C ASN A 65 -9.39 4.38 -13.43
N ASN A 66 -8.61 4.24 -14.49
CA ASN A 66 -7.33 3.54 -14.44
C ASN A 66 -6.33 4.28 -13.55
N ILE A 67 -5.76 3.57 -12.58
CA ILE A 67 -4.69 4.08 -11.73
C ILE A 67 -3.35 3.82 -12.43
N PRO A 68 -2.49 4.84 -12.61
CA PRO A 68 -1.17 4.64 -13.20
C PRO A 68 -0.24 3.89 -12.25
N PHE A 69 0.74 3.22 -12.82
CA PHE A 69 1.86 2.58 -12.13
C PHE A 69 3.12 3.42 -12.27
N LEU A 70 4.10 3.16 -11.41
CA LEU A 70 5.47 3.58 -11.67
C LEU A 70 6.17 2.48 -12.48
N VAL A 71 6.82 2.86 -13.57
CA VAL A 71 7.41 1.92 -14.54
C VAL A 71 8.82 2.32 -14.95
N CYS A 72 9.60 1.33 -15.36
CA CYS A 72 10.90 1.48 -16.01
C CYS A 72 10.81 1.00 -17.46
N GLY A 73 11.20 1.84 -18.42
CA GLY A 73 11.41 1.45 -19.81
C GLY A 73 12.87 1.13 -20.10
N PRO A 74 13.16 0.38 -21.17
CA PRO A 74 14.53 -0.05 -21.51
C PRO A 74 15.49 1.13 -21.71
N ASP A 75 15.00 2.22 -22.31
CA ASP A 75 15.77 3.43 -22.61
C ASP A 75 15.58 4.56 -21.58
N SER A 76 14.81 4.31 -20.52
CA SER A 76 14.51 5.33 -19.52
C SER A 76 15.60 5.40 -18.45
N LYS A 77 16.16 6.60 -18.24
CA LYS A 77 17.13 6.83 -17.16
C LYS A 77 16.49 6.77 -15.77
N TYR A 78 15.22 7.15 -15.67
CA TYR A 78 14.47 7.22 -14.42
C TYR A 78 13.08 6.64 -14.61
N PRO A 79 12.48 6.10 -13.53
CA PRO A 79 11.09 5.67 -13.58
C PRO A 79 10.13 6.79 -13.95
N PHE A 80 9.04 6.43 -14.62
CA PHE A 80 7.98 7.35 -15.02
C PHE A 80 6.60 6.70 -14.81
N ARG A 81 5.51 7.44 -15.05
CA ARG A 81 4.15 6.93 -14.88
C ARG A 81 3.61 6.38 -16.19
N ALA A 82 2.94 5.23 -16.12
CA ALA A 82 2.21 4.67 -17.25
C ALA A 82 0.92 3.97 -16.77
N LEU A 83 -0.10 3.99 -17.62
CA LEU A 83 -1.35 3.25 -17.45
C LEU A 83 -1.21 1.88 -18.11
N PHE A 84 -1.69 0.83 -17.45
CA PHE A 84 -1.80 -0.49 -18.04
C PHE A 84 -3.24 -0.74 -18.48
N ILE A 85 -3.44 -1.00 -19.77
CA ILE A 85 -4.77 -1.22 -20.36
C ILE A 85 -4.78 -2.60 -20.98
N GLY A 86 -5.10 -3.61 -20.16
CA GLY A 86 -5.30 -5.01 -20.55
C GLY A 86 -4.03 -5.77 -20.97
N ASN A 87 -3.31 -5.25 -21.97
CA ASN A 87 -2.11 -5.89 -22.51
C ASN A 87 -1.05 -4.90 -23.04
N SER A 88 -1.26 -3.59 -22.82
CA SER A 88 -0.38 -2.52 -23.31
C SER A 88 -0.21 -1.41 -22.28
N TRP A 89 0.95 -0.75 -22.31
CA TRP A 89 1.30 0.37 -21.43
C TRP A 89 1.27 1.69 -22.18
N PHE A 90 0.76 2.75 -21.54
CA PHE A 90 0.65 4.09 -22.12
C PHE A 90 1.13 5.18 -21.16
N ASN A 91 1.98 6.10 -21.64
CA ASN A 91 2.45 7.26 -20.86
C ASN A 91 1.48 8.47 -20.88
N GLY A 92 0.24 8.24 -21.33
CA GLY A 92 -0.81 9.24 -21.52
C GLY A 92 -1.22 9.41 -22.98
N TRP A 93 -0.26 9.31 -23.91
CA TRP A 93 -0.52 9.50 -25.35
C TRP A 93 0.06 8.37 -26.19
N ASP A 94 1.28 7.93 -25.88
CA ASP A 94 2.00 6.96 -26.69
C ASP A 94 2.07 5.60 -25.98
N PRO A 95 1.99 4.49 -26.74
CA PRO A 95 2.34 3.18 -26.22
C PRO A 95 3.84 3.16 -25.87
N VAL A 96 4.16 2.54 -24.74
CA VAL A 96 5.53 2.47 -24.23
C VAL A 96 5.92 1.05 -23.88
N GLU A 97 7.19 0.72 -24.07
CA GLU A 97 7.75 -0.53 -23.57
C GLU A 97 8.09 -0.39 -22.08
N VAL A 98 7.73 -1.40 -21.31
CA VAL A 98 7.95 -1.47 -19.86
C VAL A 98 8.70 -2.75 -19.56
N THR A 99 9.78 -2.64 -18.78
CA THR A 99 10.57 -3.77 -18.28
C THR A 99 10.17 -4.14 -16.86
N HIS A 100 9.90 -3.13 -16.02
CA HIS A 100 9.54 -3.31 -14.62
C HIS A 100 8.43 -2.35 -14.24
N TRP A 101 7.56 -2.79 -13.34
CA TRP A 101 6.45 -2.01 -12.83
C TRP A 101 6.28 -2.20 -11.33
N MET A 102 5.64 -1.23 -10.68
CA MET A 102 5.17 -1.33 -9.30
C MET A 102 3.96 -0.42 -9.11
N PRO A 103 3.06 -0.71 -8.16
CA PRO A 103 2.04 0.24 -7.74
C PRO A 103 2.69 1.57 -7.34
N LEU A 104 1.96 2.68 -7.49
CA LEU A 104 2.46 3.97 -7.01
C LEU A 104 2.66 3.93 -5.49
N PRO A 105 3.72 4.54 -4.95
CA PRO A 105 3.87 4.68 -3.51
C PRO A 105 2.72 5.50 -2.95
N ALA A 106 2.26 5.14 -1.77
CA ALA A 106 1.31 5.95 -1.04
C ALA A 106 1.87 7.39 -0.93
N PRO A 107 1.05 8.42 -1.18
CA PRO A 107 1.48 9.80 -0.97
C PRO A 107 2.04 9.97 0.44
N PRO A 108 3.04 10.85 0.64
CA PRO A 108 3.46 11.22 1.98
C PRO A 108 2.24 11.64 2.81
N ASN A 109 2.12 11.14 4.04
CA ASN A 109 1.05 11.53 4.95
C ASN A 109 1.02 13.07 5.03
N ARG A 110 -0.05 13.70 4.52
CA ARG A 110 -0.29 15.13 4.76
C ARG A 110 -0.48 15.26 6.26
N ARG A 111 0.50 15.81 6.98
CA ARG A 111 0.25 16.27 8.35
C ARG A 111 -0.95 17.22 8.26
N PRO A 112 -1.95 17.14 9.14
CA PRO A 112 -2.81 18.30 9.36
C PRO A 112 -1.87 19.49 9.56
N SER A 113 -2.04 20.56 8.79
CA SER A 113 -1.27 21.78 8.97
C SER A 113 -1.29 22.13 10.45
N GLU A 114 -0.11 22.11 11.08
CA GLU A 114 0.07 22.50 12.46
C GLU A 114 -0.58 23.86 12.61
N VAL A 115 -1.68 23.91 13.36
CA VAL A 115 -2.44 25.14 13.56
C VAL A 115 -1.44 26.12 14.17
N ALA A 116 -1.05 27.12 13.39
CA ALA A 116 -0.12 28.15 13.84
C ALA A 116 -0.69 28.82 15.10
N PRO A 117 0.15 29.14 16.10
CA PRO A 117 -0.28 29.67 17.38
C PRO A 117 -0.98 31.04 17.28
#